data_AF-A0A920HQM3-F1
#
_entry.id   AF-A0A920HQM3-F1
#
_cell.length_a   1.000
_cell.length_b   1.000
_cell.length_c   1.000
_cell.angle_alpha   90.00
_cell.angle_beta   90.00
_cell.angle_gamma   90.00
#
_symmetry.space_group_name_H-M   'P 1'
#
loop_
_entity.id
_entity.type
_entity.pdbx_description
1 polymer ?
#
loop_
_entity_poly.entity_id
_entity_poly.type
_entity_poly.pdbx_seq_one_letter_code
_entity_poly.pdbx_strand_id
1 'polypeptide(L)'
;MATLNLTADNDVIVPSNDDTTYRGLGGNDTYILVSQKNSASVSIIDTEGNNTIQLPEWSKIKSIVVAKSALKITCDDMTVFTINGADKFSYDIGGNFTNNSLGEIKTFNEFVDIFELSPPSSGTVSSDTNKIVYDDQFRVLYEVEVKKEDNGNKYYINNELSPDLSFSSGEKYVFDLNDETASNHPLSISETKNGTHNDGISVSNGIKYYIKGDNVTEQEYSSSFSDDTTLENAFVIFEPSSSDTILYYYCLFHGGMANDAKILIDGFVEQVPEVVATTITVQNSGASDYIFTAEGLQGNDPTLTLVRGKTYEFDVSAGGHPFWIKTIQGSGSFNQYNEGITNNGASIGKLTFTVPNDAPSTLYYNCQYHGSMTGKINIVDNNDNGNIIQSSGSSSNNTGSTPSYGGYILDLDLPYSFDQEIIPPSGYDI
;
A
#
# COMPACT_ATOMS: atom_id res chain seq x y z
N MET A 1 26.17 -1.11 43.89
CA MET A 1 25.45 0.05 43.35
C MET A 1 25.98 1.36 43.90
N ALA A 2 26.66 2.15 43.07
CA ALA A 2 27.07 3.52 43.41
C ALA A 2 25.85 4.46 43.38
N THR A 3 25.91 5.62 44.05
CA THR A 3 24.87 6.66 43.95
C THR A 3 25.49 7.96 43.51
N LEU A 4 24.96 8.52 42.41
CA LEU A 4 25.24 9.88 41.94
C LEU A 4 24.07 10.76 42.33
N ASN A 5 24.33 11.76 43.17
CA ASN A 5 23.35 12.78 43.49
C ASN A 5 23.44 13.89 42.44
N LEU A 6 22.31 14.20 41.82
CA LEU A 6 22.16 15.30 40.87
C LEU A 6 21.91 16.61 41.62
N THR A 7 21.71 17.71 40.89
CA THR A 7 21.47 19.01 41.52
C THR A 7 20.02 19.15 41.95
N ALA A 8 19.65 20.35 42.43
CA ALA A 8 18.24 20.72 42.66
C ALA A 8 17.75 21.71 41.58
N ASP A 9 18.55 21.94 40.54
CA ASP A 9 18.18 22.71 39.34
C ASP A 9 17.50 21.78 38.32
N ASN A 10 17.07 22.31 37.17
CA ASN A 10 16.50 21.48 36.10
C ASN A 10 17.62 20.85 35.26
N ASP A 11 17.93 19.58 35.53
CA ASP A 11 18.99 18.82 34.90
C ASP A 11 18.50 18.01 33.68
N VAL A 12 19.39 17.81 32.70
CA VAL A 12 19.20 16.87 31.58
C VAL A 12 20.25 15.79 31.69
N ILE A 13 19.82 14.55 31.86
CA ILE A 13 20.67 13.43 32.25
C ILE A 13 20.56 12.31 31.22
N VAL A 14 21.70 11.77 30.80
CA VAL A 14 21.78 10.50 30.06
C VAL A 14 22.36 9.44 31.01
N PRO A 15 21.53 8.63 31.68
CA PRO A 15 21.99 7.69 32.69
C PRO A 15 22.72 6.51 32.02
N SER A 16 24.02 6.36 32.25
CA SER A 16 24.85 5.39 31.49
C SER A 16 25.84 4.58 32.33
N ASN A 17 26.06 4.95 33.60
CA ASN A 17 26.99 4.22 34.47
C ASN A 17 26.38 2.91 34.96
N ASP A 18 27.08 1.80 34.72
CA ASP A 18 26.65 0.48 35.18
C ASP A 18 26.59 0.41 36.72
N ASP A 19 25.66 -0.41 37.23
CA ASP A 19 25.30 -0.57 38.64
C ASP A 19 25.28 0.76 39.42
N THR A 20 24.60 1.78 38.87
CA THR A 20 24.55 3.13 39.45
C THR A 20 23.11 3.63 39.64
N THR A 21 22.86 4.26 40.77
CA THR A 21 21.64 5.03 41.05
C THR A 21 21.88 6.51 40.77
N TYR A 22 21.07 7.09 39.90
CA TYR A 22 20.96 8.53 39.71
C TYR A 22 19.82 9.04 40.60
N ARG A 23 20.14 9.95 41.51
CA ARG A 23 19.19 10.50 42.49
C ARG A 23 19.02 12.00 42.26
N GLY A 24 17.83 12.43 41.83
CA GLY A 24 17.46 13.85 41.79
C GLY A 24 17.26 14.42 43.19
N LEU A 25 17.58 15.71 43.37
CA LEU A 25 17.44 16.42 44.64
C LEU A 25 16.42 17.59 44.56
N GLY A 26 15.70 17.72 43.46
CA GLY A 26 14.76 18.81 43.16
C GLY A 26 14.74 19.08 41.65
N GLY A 27 14.14 20.21 41.24
CA GLY A 27 14.11 20.61 39.82
C GLY A 27 13.07 19.85 38.99
N ASN A 28 12.94 20.23 37.72
CA ASN A 28 12.17 19.49 36.73
C ASN A 28 13.18 18.85 35.76
N ASP A 29 13.54 17.61 36.05
CA ASP A 29 14.64 16.90 35.39
C ASP A 29 14.16 16.07 34.21
N THR A 30 15.00 15.93 33.19
CA THR A 30 14.76 15.03 32.05
C THR A 30 15.82 13.94 32.00
N TYR A 31 15.40 12.69 32.11
CA TYR A 31 16.24 11.50 32.00
C TYR A 31 16.05 10.87 30.63
N ILE A 32 17.07 10.94 29.77
CA ILE A 32 17.06 10.38 28.42
C ILE A 32 17.60 8.95 28.47
N LEU A 33 16.73 7.98 28.25
CA LEU A 33 17.07 6.57 28.28
C LEU A 33 17.52 6.13 26.90
N VAL A 34 18.80 5.77 26.75
CA VAL A 34 19.36 5.22 25.51
C VAL A 34 20.07 3.91 25.80
N SER A 35 19.88 2.93 24.92
CA SER A 35 20.62 1.66 24.89
C SER A 35 22.13 1.93 25.02
N GLN A 36 22.79 1.24 25.95
CA GLN A 36 24.21 1.36 26.26
C GLN A 36 24.98 0.12 25.79
N LYS A 37 26.04 0.34 25.02
CA LYS A 37 26.91 -0.69 24.40
C LYS A 37 27.39 -1.85 25.32
N ASN A 38 27.32 -1.71 26.65
CA ASN A 38 27.78 -2.69 27.62
C ASN A 38 26.68 -3.28 28.51
N SER A 39 25.40 -3.17 28.12
CA SER A 39 24.25 -3.72 28.88
C SER A 39 24.19 -3.21 30.33
N ALA A 40 24.29 -1.90 30.51
CA ALA A 40 24.37 -1.29 31.84
C ALA A 40 23.08 -1.47 32.64
N SER A 41 23.20 -1.63 33.96
CA SER A 41 22.06 -1.63 34.89
C SER A 41 21.99 -0.32 35.68
N VAL A 42 21.04 0.52 35.35
CA VAL A 42 20.86 1.86 35.93
C VAL A 42 19.60 1.92 36.78
N SER A 43 19.66 2.63 37.91
CA SER A 43 18.49 3.00 38.70
C SER A 43 18.29 4.52 38.75
N ILE A 44 17.04 4.97 38.71
CA ILE A 44 16.65 6.38 38.80
C ILE A 44 15.71 6.53 40.00
N ILE A 45 15.97 7.55 40.82
CA ILE A 45 15.13 7.91 41.96
C ILE A 45 15.02 9.44 41.98
N ASP A 46 13.88 9.95 41.53
CA ASP A 46 13.63 11.37 41.53
C ASP A 46 12.14 11.66 41.64
N THR A 47 11.72 12.06 42.83
CA THR A 47 10.30 12.16 43.17
C THR A 47 9.86 13.56 43.57
N GLU A 48 10.76 14.54 43.40
CA GLU A 48 10.52 15.95 43.66
C GLU A 48 10.51 16.70 42.32
N GLY A 49 9.60 17.68 42.18
CA GLY A 49 9.40 18.38 40.91
C GLY A 49 8.63 17.59 39.84
N ASN A 50 8.63 18.11 38.61
CA ASN A 50 7.94 17.54 37.46
C ASN A 50 8.96 16.92 36.50
N ASN A 51 9.32 15.66 36.76
CA ASN A 51 10.38 14.99 36.02
C ASN A 51 9.86 14.23 34.80
N THR A 52 10.72 14.07 33.80
CA THR A 52 10.41 13.42 32.53
C THR A 52 11.37 12.27 32.27
N ILE A 53 10.83 11.10 31.92
CA ILE A 53 11.58 10.02 31.29
C ILE A 53 11.40 10.19 29.79
N GLN A 54 12.48 10.46 29.05
CA GLN A 54 12.45 10.48 27.60
C GLN A 54 12.96 9.15 27.06
N LEU A 55 12.17 8.53 26.20
CA LEU A 55 12.60 7.44 25.34
C LEU A 55 12.73 8.01 23.94
N PRO A 56 13.97 8.18 23.43
CA PRO A 56 14.17 8.66 22.09
C PRO A 56 13.46 7.80 21.06
N GLU A 57 13.11 8.43 19.96
CA GLU A 57 12.59 7.74 18.80
C GLU A 57 13.47 6.54 18.42
N TRP A 58 12.83 5.43 18.06
CA TRP A 58 13.46 4.16 17.67
C TRP A 58 14.11 3.38 18.82
N SER A 59 13.89 3.79 20.08
CA SER A 59 14.30 2.96 21.23
C SER A 59 13.53 1.65 21.24
N LYS A 60 14.24 0.51 21.19
CA LYS A 60 13.61 -0.81 21.22
C LYS A 60 13.56 -1.35 22.65
N ILE A 61 12.35 -1.64 23.12
CA ILE A 61 12.13 -2.20 24.45
C ILE A 61 11.89 -3.69 24.31
N LYS A 62 12.75 -4.48 24.96
CA LYS A 62 12.72 -5.94 24.96
C LYS A 62 11.78 -6.50 26.02
N SER A 63 11.70 -5.84 27.17
CA SER A 63 10.72 -6.20 28.19
C SER A 63 10.50 -5.06 29.15
N ILE A 64 9.32 -5.09 29.78
CA ILE A 64 8.95 -4.16 30.83
C ILE A 64 8.39 -4.91 32.02
N VAL A 65 8.78 -4.50 33.23
CA VAL A 65 8.18 -4.93 34.48
C VAL A 65 7.59 -3.71 35.18
N VAL A 66 6.32 -3.81 35.53
CA VAL A 66 5.53 -2.72 36.08
C VAL A 66 5.07 -3.09 37.48
N ALA A 67 5.40 -2.25 38.46
CA ALA A 67 4.80 -2.25 39.79
C ALA A 67 3.87 -1.03 39.93
N LYS A 68 3.18 -0.92 41.08
CA LYS A 68 2.28 0.21 41.36
C LYS A 68 2.91 1.59 41.11
N SER A 69 4.19 1.75 41.45
CA SER A 69 4.90 3.03 41.47
C SER A 69 6.36 2.87 41.01
N ALA A 70 6.66 1.84 40.24
CA ALA A 70 8.02 1.59 39.76
C ALA A 70 7.99 0.86 38.42
N LEU A 71 9.03 1.10 37.63
CA LEU A 71 9.24 0.46 36.33
C LEU A 71 10.62 -0.17 36.28
N LYS A 72 10.71 -1.26 35.54
CA LYS A 72 11.97 -1.76 35.00
C LYS A 72 11.80 -1.92 33.49
N ILE A 73 12.60 -1.19 32.73
CA ILE A 73 12.65 -1.26 31.26
C ILE A 73 13.94 -1.99 30.89
N THR A 74 13.83 -3.03 30.08
CA THR A 74 14.97 -3.72 29.48
C THR A 74 14.97 -3.39 28.00
N CYS A 75 16.07 -2.81 27.52
CA CYS A 75 16.27 -2.52 26.10
C CYS A 75 16.72 -3.79 25.36
N ASP A 76 16.68 -3.74 24.03
CA ASP A 76 17.15 -4.79 23.14
C ASP A 76 18.60 -5.24 23.39
N ASP A 77 19.49 -4.28 23.65
CA ASP A 77 20.90 -4.49 23.99
C ASP A 77 21.13 -4.95 25.45
N MET A 78 20.06 -5.31 26.15
CA MET A 78 20.03 -5.74 27.55
C MET A 78 20.38 -4.64 28.57
N THR A 79 20.47 -3.36 28.17
CA THR A 79 20.52 -2.24 29.11
C THR A 79 19.23 -2.22 29.93
N VAL A 80 19.37 -2.05 31.24
CA VAL A 80 18.26 -2.08 32.19
C VAL A 80 18.13 -0.73 32.89
N PHE A 81 16.94 -0.15 32.83
CA PHE A 81 16.58 1.04 33.60
C PHE A 81 15.54 0.68 34.66
N THR A 82 15.85 0.93 35.92
CA THR A 82 14.90 0.79 37.05
C THR A 82 14.50 2.17 37.55
N ILE A 83 13.24 2.56 37.36
CA ILE A 83 12.71 3.88 37.75
C ILE A 83 11.86 3.69 39.00
N ASN A 84 12.29 4.25 40.13
CA ASN A 84 11.54 4.22 41.38
C ASN A 84 10.70 5.49 41.53
N GLY A 85 9.43 5.34 41.92
CA GLY A 85 8.47 6.46 41.90
C GLY A 85 8.04 6.80 40.47
N ALA A 86 8.02 5.80 39.57
CA ALA A 86 7.67 5.95 38.16
C ALA A 86 6.32 6.65 37.92
N ASP A 87 5.36 6.47 38.83
CA ASP A 87 4.05 7.12 38.81
C ASP A 87 4.09 8.65 38.99
N LYS A 88 5.25 9.22 39.33
CA LYS A 88 5.47 10.67 39.46
C LYS A 88 6.16 11.30 38.26
N PHE A 89 6.56 10.51 37.27
CA PHE A 89 7.18 11.00 36.04
C PHE A 89 6.14 11.20 34.94
N SER A 90 6.46 12.10 34.01
CA SER A 90 5.91 12.11 32.66
C SER A 90 6.83 11.33 31.71
N TYR A 91 6.30 10.86 30.59
CA TYR A 91 7.02 10.03 29.63
C TYR A 91 6.97 10.68 28.25
N ASP A 92 8.11 11.14 27.74
CA ASP A 92 8.25 11.69 26.39
C ASP A 92 8.65 10.56 25.43
N ILE A 93 7.69 10.15 24.58
CA ILE A 93 7.80 9.01 23.67
C ILE A 93 8.13 9.50 22.27
N GLY A 94 9.32 9.17 21.79
CA GLY A 94 9.79 9.60 20.46
C GLY A 94 10.46 10.98 20.46
N GLY A 95 10.49 11.69 21.59
CA GLY A 95 11.13 12.99 21.71
C GLY A 95 12.65 12.93 21.61
N ASN A 96 13.26 14.07 21.30
CA ASN A 96 14.70 14.26 21.33
C ASN A 96 15.04 15.64 21.93
N PHE A 97 15.22 15.70 23.25
CA PHE A 97 15.61 16.92 23.94
C PHE A 97 16.86 17.58 23.36
N THR A 98 17.81 16.82 22.80
CA THR A 98 19.08 17.38 22.30
C THR A 98 18.89 18.30 21.09
N ASN A 99 17.76 18.21 20.39
CA ASN A 99 17.38 19.12 19.30
C ASN A 99 16.04 19.84 19.57
N ASN A 100 15.55 19.82 20.82
CA ASN A 100 14.25 20.35 21.26
C ASN A 100 13.04 19.76 20.52
N SER A 101 13.16 18.57 19.93
CA SER A 101 12.00 17.84 19.41
C SER A 101 11.25 17.22 20.59
N LEU A 102 9.97 17.55 20.73
CA LEU A 102 9.09 16.85 21.67
C LEU A 102 8.46 15.67 20.95
N GLY A 103 8.37 14.54 21.63
CA GLY A 103 7.51 13.44 21.22
C GLY A 103 6.14 13.59 21.87
N GLU A 104 5.47 12.45 22.05
CA GLU A 104 4.19 12.43 22.75
C GLU A 104 4.40 12.30 24.26
N ILE A 105 3.88 13.26 25.02
CA ILE A 105 3.95 13.24 26.48
C ILE A 105 2.81 12.40 27.05
N LYS A 106 3.15 11.27 27.67
CA LYS A 106 2.21 10.34 28.30
C LYS A 106 2.38 10.34 29.83
N THR A 107 1.27 10.10 30.53
CA THR A 107 1.29 9.77 31.96
C THR A 107 1.84 8.38 32.19
N PHE A 108 2.16 8.03 33.44
CA PHE A 108 2.59 6.68 33.81
C PHE A 108 1.62 5.57 33.33
N ASN A 109 0.30 5.79 33.48
CA ASN A 109 -0.69 4.80 33.06
C ASN A 109 -0.75 4.67 31.53
N GLU A 110 -0.74 5.80 30.80
CA GLU A 110 -0.75 5.81 29.34
C GLU A 110 0.53 5.18 28.77
N PHE A 111 1.69 5.43 29.39
CA PHE A 111 2.94 4.77 29.00
C PHE A 111 2.90 3.26 29.19
N VAL A 112 2.36 2.78 30.32
CA VAL A 112 2.23 1.35 30.59
C VAL A 112 1.24 0.68 29.64
N ASP A 113 0.18 1.38 29.24
CA ASP A 113 -0.84 0.89 28.30
C ASP A 113 -0.28 0.63 26.89
N ILE A 114 0.79 1.34 26.47
CA ILE A 114 1.53 1.05 25.23
C ILE A 114 1.96 -0.42 25.19
N PHE A 115 2.26 -1.03 26.35
CA PHE A 115 2.68 -2.43 26.45
C PHE A 115 1.54 -3.40 26.72
N GLU A 116 0.29 -2.96 26.57
CA GLU A 116 -0.93 -3.73 26.86
C GLU A 116 -0.98 -4.23 28.31
N LEU A 117 -0.46 -3.41 29.22
CA LEU A 117 -0.42 -3.67 30.65
C LEU A 117 -1.25 -2.61 31.40
N SER A 118 -1.55 -2.92 32.66
CA SER A 118 -2.09 -1.94 33.61
C SER A 118 -1.31 -2.02 34.93
N PRO A 119 -0.97 -0.89 35.57
CA PRO A 119 -0.24 -0.93 36.83
C PRO A 119 -1.00 -1.71 37.91
N PRO A 120 -0.37 -2.70 38.58
CA PRO A 120 -1.05 -3.52 39.57
C PRO A 120 -1.23 -2.77 40.89
N SER A 121 -2.23 -3.15 41.69
CA SER A 121 -2.41 -2.60 43.05
C SER A 121 -1.30 -3.03 44.03
N SER A 122 -0.66 -4.17 43.76
CA SER A 122 0.47 -4.74 44.51
C SER A 122 1.24 -5.76 43.67
N GLY A 123 2.52 -5.97 43.95
CA GLY A 123 3.35 -6.90 43.18
C GLY A 123 3.78 -6.30 41.83
N THR A 124 4.01 -7.16 40.84
CA THR A 124 4.46 -6.77 39.50
C THR A 124 3.68 -7.49 38.40
N VAL A 125 3.50 -6.83 37.27
CA VAL A 125 3.14 -7.43 35.97
C VAL A 125 4.29 -7.22 35.00
N SER A 126 4.41 -8.05 33.98
CA SER A 126 5.50 -7.95 33.00
C SER A 126 5.05 -8.35 31.62
N SER A 127 5.73 -7.82 30.60
CA SER A 127 5.55 -8.20 29.21
C SER A 127 6.94 -8.32 28.56
N ASP A 128 7.17 -9.44 27.87
CA ASP A 128 8.24 -9.55 26.88
C ASP A 128 7.70 -8.97 25.58
N THR A 129 8.47 -8.09 24.95
CA THR A 129 8.01 -7.28 23.83
C THR A 129 9.17 -6.98 22.88
N ASN A 130 8.87 -6.57 21.66
CA ASN A 130 9.84 -5.96 20.76
C ASN A 130 9.37 -4.57 20.33
N LYS A 131 8.46 -3.95 21.11
CA LYS A 131 7.87 -2.65 20.78
C LYS A 131 8.96 -1.59 20.67
N ILE A 132 8.88 -0.86 19.57
CA ILE A 132 9.70 0.31 19.31
C ILE A 132 8.97 1.54 19.80
N VAL A 133 9.70 2.40 20.48
CA VAL A 133 9.22 3.70 20.94
C VAL A 133 9.23 4.65 19.75
N TYR A 134 8.06 5.07 19.32
CA TYR A 134 7.87 6.14 18.35
C TYR A 134 6.61 6.93 18.68
N ASP A 135 6.50 8.13 18.11
CA ASP A 135 5.27 8.94 18.16
C ASP A 135 4.17 8.21 17.38
N ASP A 136 3.22 7.61 18.12
CA ASP A 136 2.18 6.73 17.59
C ASP A 136 1.07 7.49 16.83
N GLN A 137 0.96 8.80 17.04
CA GLN A 137 -0.12 9.62 16.48
C GLN A 137 -0.04 9.78 14.96
N PHE A 138 1.11 9.47 14.36
CA PHE A 138 1.37 9.65 12.94
C PHE A 138 1.85 8.37 12.24
N ARG A 139 1.78 7.21 12.90
CA ARG A 139 2.44 5.98 12.40
C ARG A 139 1.61 4.72 12.51
N VAL A 140 1.68 3.91 11.46
CA VAL A 140 1.19 2.52 11.45
C VAL A 140 2.39 1.58 11.34
N LEU A 141 2.49 0.61 12.25
CA LEU A 141 3.58 -0.37 12.30
C LEU A 141 3.18 -1.70 11.63
N TYR A 142 4.12 -2.23 10.85
CA TYR A 142 4.07 -3.52 10.20
C TYR A 142 5.26 -4.36 10.65
N GLU A 143 5.03 -5.38 11.46
CA GLU A 143 6.03 -6.37 11.84
C GLU A 143 6.35 -7.24 10.62
N VAL A 144 7.63 -7.37 10.27
CA VAL A 144 8.10 -8.13 9.12
C VAL A 144 8.86 -9.36 9.58
N GLU A 145 8.29 -10.53 9.29
CA GLU A 145 8.94 -11.82 9.43
C GLU A 145 9.21 -12.42 8.04
N VAL A 146 10.08 -13.43 7.99
CA VAL A 146 10.29 -14.23 6.79
C VAL A 146 10.09 -15.70 7.11
N LYS A 147 9.22 -16.37 6.36
CA LYS A 147 8.98 -17.82 6.50
C LYS A 147 9.26 -18.52 5.18
N LYS A 148 9.71 -19.77 5.28
CA LYS A 148 9.97 -20.62 4.12
C LYS A 148 8.67 -21.24 3.63
N GLU A 149 8.28 -20.90 2.41
CA GLU A 149 7.14 -21.51 1.70
C GLU A 149 7.62 -22.47 0.60
N ASP A 150 6.70 -23.19 -0.04
CA ASP A 150 6.97 -24.13 -1.14
C ASP A 150 7.78 -23.47 -2.28
N ASN A 151 7.53 -22.18 -2.53
CA ASN A 151 8.19 -21.39 -3.58
C ASN A 151 9.27 -20.43 -3.03
N GLY A 152 9.93 -20.82 -1.94
CA GLY A 152 11.03 -20.07 -1.32
C GLY A 152 10.59 -19.17 -0.16
N ASN A 153 11.53 -18.38 0.36
CA ASN A 153 11.28 -17.49 1.50
C ASN A 153 10.30 -16.38 1.09
N LYS A 154 9.31 -16.10 1.95
CA LYS A 154 8.27 -15.07 1.76
C LYS A 154 8.18 -14.15 2.96
N TYR A 155 7.84 -12.90 2.70
CA TYR A 155 7.51 -11.97 3.76
C TYR A 155 6.18 -12.33 4.40
N TYR A 156 6.15 -12.27 5.72
CA TYR A 156 4.93 -12.24 6.52
C TYR A 156 4.84 -10.85 7.15
N ILE A 157 3.73 -10.16 6.91
CA ILE A 157 3.49 -8.82 7.47
C ILE A 157 2.38 -8.95 8.50
N ASN A 158 2.65 -8.59 9.75
CA ASN A 158 1.72 -8.79 10.88
C ASN A 158 1.15 -10.22 10.92
N ASN A 159 2.03 -11.23 10.75
CA ASN A 159 1.69 -12.66 10.68
C ASN A 159 0.82 -13.11 9.49
N GLU A 160 0.56 -12.26 8.49
CA GLU A 160 -0.13 -12.64 7.25
C GLU A 160 0.86 -12.86 6.11
N LEU A 161 0.65 -13.91 5.29
CA LEU A 161 1.53 -14.24 4.16
C LEU A 161 1.36 -13.20 3.04
N SER A 162 2.37 -12.37 2.84
CA SER A 162 2.43 -11.34 1.79
C SER A 162 1.09 -10.64 1.49
N PRO A 163 0.49 -9.92 2.47
CA PRO A 163 -0.81 -9.28 2.29
C PRO A 163 -0.73 -8.03 1.40
N ASP A 164 -1.85 -7.72 0.76
CA ASP A 164 -2.05 -6.38 0.21
C ASP A 164 -2.17 -5.36 1.35
N LEU A 165 -1.58 -4.18 1.17
CA LEU A 165 -1.57 -3.09 2.13
C LEU A 165 -2.36 -1.90 1.56
N SER A 166 -3.06 -1.17 2.43
CA SER A 166 -3.82 0.03 2.07
C SER A 166 -3.31 1.23 2.86
N PHE A 167 -2.68 2.18 2.16
CA PHE A 167 -2.09 3.37 2.76
C PHE A 167 -2.85 4.63 2.35
N SER A 168 -2.72 5.68 3.15
CA SER A 168 -3.21 7.03 2.88
C SER A 168 -2.02 7.96 2.67
N SER A 169 -2.10 8.85 1.68
CA SER A 169 -1.03 9.80 1.42
C SER A 169 -0.81 10.76 2.59
N GLY A 170 0.46 11.07 2.88
CA GLY A 170 0.88 11.93 4.01
C GLY A 170 0.94 11.23 5.37
N GLU A 171 0.42 10.01 5.50
CA GLU A 171 0.58 9.18 6.69
C GLU A 171 1.92 8.44 6.66
N LYS A 172 2.51 8.12 7.83
CA LYS A 172 3.78 7.38 7.88
C LYS A 172 3.53 5.92 8.23
N TYR A 173 4.19 5.04 7.49
CA TYR A 173 4.12 3.60 7.68
C TYR A 173 5.51 3.07 8.02
N VAL A 174 5.62 2.23 9.03
CA VAL A 174 6.88 1.67 9.51
C VAL A 174 6.87 0.17 9.28
N PHE A 175 7.85 -0.32 8.53
CA PHE A 175 8.15 -1.75 8.44
C PHE A 175 9.29 -2.07 9.41
N ASP A 176 9.02 -2.97 10.35
CA ASP A 176 9.96 -3.44 11.35
C ASP A 176 10.57 -4.78 10.92
N LEU A 177 11.87 -4.77 10.60
CA LEU A 177 12.63 -5.94 10.17
C LEU A 177 13.52 -6.50 11.29
N ASN A 178 13.16 -6.26 12.55
CA ASN A 178 13.94 -6.72 13.70
C ASN A 178 13.79 -8.21 14.03
N ASP A 179 12.87 -8.92 13.38
CA ASP A 179 12.79 -10.36 13.54
C ASP A 179 14.03 -11.04 12.94
N GLU A 180 14.58 -12.04 13.64
CA GLU A 180 15.80 -12.72 13.22
C GLU A 180 15.66 -13.39 11.84
N THR A 181 14.45 -13.79 11.46
CA THR A 181 14.19 -14.38 10.15
C THR A 181 14.34 -13.39 9.00
N ALA A 182 14.21 -12.09 9.28
CA ALA A 182 14.37 -11.03 8.28
C ALA A 182 15.84 -10.60 8.07
N SER A 183 16.81 -11.17 8.82
CA SER A 183 18.20 -10.67 8.86
C SER A 183 18.94 -10.65 7.52
N ASN A 184 18.54 -11.50 6.57
CA ASN A 184 19.09 -11.55 5.20
C ASN A 184 18.09 -11.07 4.13
N HIS A 185 17.04 -10.36 4.54
CA HIS A 185 15.92 -10.02 3.67
C HIS A 185 15.54 -8.53 3.78
N PRO A 186 16.43 -7.62 3.35
CA PRO A 186 16.16 -6.18 3.37
C PRO A 186 14.97 -5.82 2.48
N LEU A 187 13.95 -5.20 3.06
CA LEU A 187 12.76 -4.73 2.37
C LEU A 187 12.97 -3.34 1.76
N SER A 188 12.44 -3.13 0.57
CA SER A 188 12.30 -1.83 -0.09
C SER A 188 10.95 -1.75 -0.81
N ILE A 189 10.59 -0.58 -1.33
CA ILE A 189 9.33 -0.32 -2.04
C ILE A 189 9.66 0.15 -3.46
N SER A 190 8.88 -0.28 -4.46
CA SER A 190 9.02 0.10 -5.87
C SER A 190 7.66 0.30 -6.53
N GLU A 191 7.60 1.10 -7.59
CA GLU A 191 6.45 1.17 -8.51
C GLU A 191 6.33 -0.10 -9.37
N THR A 192 7.42 -0.87 -9.51
CA THR A 192 7.46 -2.11 -10.29
C THR A 192 7.42 -3.32 -9.37
N LYS A 193 6.54 -4.28 -9.64
CA LYS A 193 6.52 -5.56 -8.94
C LYS A 193 7.89 -6.24 -8.99
N ASN A 194 8.38 -6.70 -7.83
CA ASN A 194 9.73 -7.23 -7.60
C ASN A 194 10.88 -6.22 -7.77
N GLY A 195 10.57 -4.92 -7.90
CA GLY A 195 11.54 -3.84 -7.93
C GLY A 195 12.71 -4.09 -8.88
N THR A 196 13.92 -4.00 -8.33
CA THR A 196 15.18 -4.16 -9.08
C THR A 196 15.39 -5.54 -9.70
N HIS A 197 14.62 -6.55 -9.31
CA HIS A 197 14.64 -7.88 -9.94
C HIS A 197 13.79 -7.96 -11.23
N ASN A 198 13.05 -6.89 -11.56
CA ASN A 198 12.21 -6.81 -12.75
C ASN A 198 12.36 -5.45 -13.45
N ASP A 199 13.61 -4.99 -13.59
CA ASP A 199 14.00 -3.70 -14.20
C ASP A 199 13.40 -2.45 -13.52
N GLY A 200 12.75 -2.60 -12.36
CA GLY A 200 12.30 -1.51 -11.53
C GLY A 200 13.43 -0.87 -10.74
N ILE A 201 13.06 0.19 -10.02
CA ILE A 201 13.94 0.87 -9.06
C ILE A 201 13.18 1.08 -7.75
N SER A 202 13.90 1.19 -6.64
CA SER A 202 13.31 1.62 -5.38
C SER A 202 12.70 3.01 -5.52
N VAL A 203 11.58 3.25 -4.84
CA VAL A 203 11.09 4.62 -4.64
C VAL A 203 12.14 5.40 -3.87
N SER A 204 12.28 6.69 -4.16
CA SER A 204 13.27 7.56 -3.50
C SER A 204 12.64 8.69 -2.70
N ASN A 205 11.39 9.05 -3.01
CA ASN A 205 10.62 10.03 -2.26
C ASN A 205 9.83 9.32 -1.16
N GLY A 206 9.73 9.96 0.01
CA GLY A 206 8.91 9.46 1.12
C GLY A 206 9.49 8.25 1.87
N ILE A 207 10.49 7.55 1.33
CA ILE A 207 11.13 6.41 1.99
C ILE A 207 12.41 6.82 2.75
N LYS A 208 12.60 6.23 3.93
CA LYS A 208 13.82 6.36 4.74
C LYS A 208 14.16 5.02 5.36
N TYR A 209 15.46 4.76 5.49
CA TYR A 209 15.99 3.53 6.06
C TYR A 209 16.71 3.83 7.36
N TYR A 210 16.53 2.97 8.35
CA TYR A 210 17.18 3.10 9.64
C TYR A 210 17.88 1.81 10.03
N ILE A 211 19.08 1.94 10.58
CA ILE A 211 19.84 0.87 11.23
C ILE A 211 20.34 1.43 12.56
N LYS A 212 20.13 0.71 13.66
CA LYS A 212 20.62 1.13 14.99
C LYS A 212 20.16 2.55 15.39
N GLY A 213 18.99 2.96 14.90
CA GLY A 213 18.41 4.29 15.13
C GLY A 213 18.93 5.41 14.22
N ASP A 214 19.96 5.15 13.41
CA ASP A 214 20.50 6.14 12.48
C ASP A 214 19.80 6.06 11.12
N ASN A 215 19.43 7.22 10.55
CA ASN A 215 18.95 7.31 9.17
C ASN A 215 20.12 7.11 8.21
N VAL A 216 20.01 6.11 7.33
CA VAL A 216 21.07 5.67 6.43
C VAL A 216 20.58 5.60 4.98
N THR A 217 21.50 5.51 4.04
CA THR A 217 21.16 5.25 2.64
C THR A 217 20.67 3.81 2.44
N GLU A 218 19.93 3.54 1.35
CA GLU A 218 19.52 2.16 1.01
C GLU A 218 20.71 1.21 0.87
N GLN A 219 21.84 1.70 0.37
CA GLN A 219 23.06 0.92 0.23
C GLN A 219 23.65 0.54 1.60
N GLU A 220 23.71 1.47 2.55
CA GLU A 220 24.17 1.20 3.92
C GLU A 220 23.19 0.30 4.68
N TYR A 221 21.88 0.53 4.48
CA TYR A 221 20.82 -0.31 5.01
C TYR A 221 20.98 -1.75 4.55
N SER A 222 20.94 -2.00 3.24
CA SER A 222 21.07 -3.34 2.66
C SER A 222 22.40 -4.02 3.01
N SER A 223 23.50 -3.28 3.09
CA SER A 223 24.81 -3.84 3.49
C SER A 223 24.86 -4.31 4.95
N SER A 224 23.88 -3.94 5.77
CA SER A 224 23.76 -4.38 7.17
C SER A 224 23.02 -5.72 7.31
N PHE A 225 22.41 -6.23 6.23
CA PHE A 225 21.71 -7.51 6.21
C PHE A 225 22.65 -8.64 5.81
N SER A 226 22.54 -9.78 6.49
CA SER A 226 23.35 -10.97 6.23
C SER A 226 22.70 -12.25 6.77
N ASP A 227 23.24 -13.41 6.40
CA ASP A 227 22.86 -14.70 6.99
C ASP A 227 23.19 -14.80 8.49
N ASP A 228 24.03 -13.90 9.03
CA ASP A 228 24.29 -13.81 10.45
C ASP A 228 23.11 -13.09 11.12
N THR A 229 22.41 -13.76 12.04
CA THR A 229 21.13 -13.33 12.64
C THR A 229 21.29 -12.21 13.67
N THR A 230 22.20 -11.27 13.40
CA THR A 230 22.61 -10.18 14.31
C THR A 230 22.12 -8.81 13.85
N LEU A 231 21.07 -8.79 13.00
CA LEU A 231 20.44 -7.54 12.57
C LEU A 231 19.79 -6.84 13.77
N GLU A 232 20.20 -5.60 14.03
CA GLU A 232 19.72 -4.81 15.15
C GLU A 232 19.08 -3.51 14.64
N ASN A 233 17.82 -3.29 15.02
CA ASN A 233 17.07 -2.04 14.82
C ASN A 233 17.00 -1.59 13.36
N ALA A 234 16.52 -2.49 12.50
CA ALA A 234 16.32 -2.22 11.09
C ALA A 234 14.87 -1.83 10.78
N PHE A 235 14.69 -0.61 10.27
CA PHE A 235 13.37 -0.08 9.91
C PHE A 235 13.35 0.51 8.51
N VAL A 236 12.20 0.38 7.86
CA VAL A 236 11.84 1.20 6.70
C VAL A 236 10.67 2.08 7.08
N ILE A 237 10.80 3.39 6.91
CA ILE A 237 9.69 4.32 7.06
C ILE A 237 9.30 4.80 5.67
N PHE A 238 8.01 4.72 5.36
CA PHE A 238 7.47 5.20 4.11
C PHE A 238 6.30 6.16 4.35
N GLU A 239 6.39 7.33 3.71
CA GLU A 239 5.35 8.35 3.68
C GLU A 239 4.90 8.55 2.22
N PRO A 240 3.84 7.86 1.76
CA PRO A 240 3.37 7.99 0.38
C PRO A 240 2.87 9.41 0.09
N SER A 241 3.11 9.85 -1.13
CA SER A 241 2.58 11.08 -1.69
C SER A 241 1.21 10.85 -2.31
N SER A 242 0.44 11.92 -2.51
CA SER A 242 -0.85 11.87 -3.19
C SER A 242 -0.75 11.57 -4.70
N SER A 243 0.48 11.49 -5.25
CA SER A 243 0.73 11.06 -6.63
C SER A 243 1.02 9.56 -6.75
N ASP A 244 1.33 8.89 -5.64
CA ASP A 244 1.51 7.45 -5.63
C ASP A 244 0.15 6.76 -5.80
N THR A 245 0.12 5.60 -6.46
CA THR A 245 -1.13 4.87 -6.74
C THR A 245 -1.02 3.41 -6.31
N ILE A 246 -0.26 2.62 -7.06
CA ILE A 246 0.07 1.23 -6.77
C ILE A 246 1.58 1.10 -6.64
N LEU A 247 2.01 0.55 -5.51
CA LEU A 247 3.41 0.24 -5.22
C LEU A 247 3.53 -1.22 -4.80
N TYR A 248 4.76 -1.69 -4.68
CA TYR A 248 5.10 -3.06 -4.33
C TYR A 248 6.23 -3.03 -3.32
N TYR A 249 6.04 -3.68 -2.16
CA TYR A 249 7.18 -4.01 -1.31
C TYR A 249 7.89 -5.25 -1.88
N TYR A 250 9.21 -5.29 -1.77
CA TYR A 250 10.02 -6.37 -2.29
C TYR A 250 11.32 -6.48 -1.49
N CYS A 251 12.03 -7.61 -1.65
CA CYS A 251 13.35 -7.77 -1.04
C CYS A 251 14.43 -7.27 -2.00
N LEU A 252 15.39 -6.49 -1.51
CA LEU A 252 16.52 -6.01 -2.31
C LEU A 252 17.47 -7.13 -2.76
N PHE A 253 17.48 -8.26 -2.04
CA PHE A 253 18.37 -9.39 -2.33
C PHE A 253 17.69 -10.49 -3.15
N HIS A 254 16.38 -10.69 -2.98
CA HIS A 254 15.68 -11.87 -3.49
C HIS A 254 14.37 -11.50 -4.19
N GLY A 255 14.23 -11.89 -5.46
CA GLY A 255 12.99 -11.73 -6.20
C GLY A 255 11.86 -12.63 -5.68
N GLY A 256 10.62 -12.15 -5.72
CA GLY A 256 9.42 -12.93 -5.45
C GLY A 256 9.05 -13.10 -3.98
N MET A 257 9.73 -12.45 -3.05
CA MET A 257 9.45 -12.57 -1.61
C MET A 257 8.07 -12.04 -1.19
N ALA A 258 7.54 -11.05 -1.91
CA ALA A 258 6.23 -10.48 -1.67
C ALA A 258 5.10 -11.12 -2.51
N ASN A 259 5.36 -12.23 -3.23
CA ASN A 259 4.41 -12.82 -4.17
C ASN A 259 3.83 -11.76 -5.15
N ASP A 260 2.52 -11.56 -5.10
CA ASP A 260 1.75 -10.62 -5.93
C ASP A 260 1.25 -9.40 -5.14
N ALA A 261 1.69 -9.27 -3.88
CA ALA A 261 1.20 -8.27 -2.95
C ALA A 261 1.43 -6.84 -3.41
N LYS A 262 0.44 -5.98 -3.14
CA LYS A 262 0.40 -4.58 -3.56
C LYS A 262 0.27 -3.67 -2.34
N ILE A 263 0.75 -2.45 -2.51
CA ILE A 263 0.43 -1.33 -1.63
C ILE A 263 -0.47 -0.40 -2.45
N LEU A 264 -1.72 -0.23 -2.01
CA LEU A 264 -2.71 0.64 -2.64
C LEU A 264 -2.77 1.96 -1.86
N ILE A 265 -2.56 3.08 -2.56
CA ILE A 265 -2.55 4.42 -1.95
C ILE A 265 -3.91 5.09 -2.16
N ASP A 266 -4.47 5.70 -1.11
CA ASP A 266 -5.73 6.47 -1.14
C ASP A 266 -6.91 5.68 -1.73
N GLY A 267 -6.95 4.37 -1.47
CA GLY A 267 -7.99 3.48 -2.00
C GLY A 267 -7.92 3.32 -3.52
N PHE A 268 -6.74 3.51 -4.13
CA PHE A 268 -6.53 3.25 -5.54
C PHE A 268 -6.99 1.85 -5.92
N VAL A 269 -7.92 1.78 -6.86
CA VAL A 269 -8.37 0.53 -7.47
C VAL A 269 -7.67 0.43 -8.81
N GLU A 270 -6.75 -0.53 -8.91
CA GLU A 270 -6.12 -0.86 -10.18
C GLU A 270 -7.22 -1.16 -11.19
N GLN A 271 -7.31 -0.31 -12.22
CA GLN A 271 -8.17 -0.57 -13.37
C GLN A 271 -7.53 -1.70 -14.16
N VAL A 272 -7.79 -2.94 -13.72
CA VAL A 272 -7.56 -4.12 -14.56
C VAL A 272 -8.33 -3.84 -15.85
N PRO A 273 -7.70 -3.89 -17.03
CA PRO A 273 -8.46 -3.78 -18.27
C PRO A 273 -9.53 -4.86 -18.21
N GLU A 274 -10.77 -4.40 -18.05
CA GLU A 274 -11.96 -5.22 -17.98
C GLU A 274 -11.88 -6.26 -19.10
N VAL A 275 -12.19 -7.53 -18.81
CA VAL A 275 -12.12 -8.67 -19.74
C VAL A 275 -12.41 -8.17 -21.15
N VAL A 276 -11.42 -8.22 -22.04
CA VAL A 276 -11.55 -7.71 -23.42
C VAL A 276 -12.84 -8.26 -23.98
N ALA A 277 -13.82 -7.38 -24.19
CA ALA A 277 -15.15 -7.77 -24.59
C ALA A 277 -15.10 -8.45 -25.95
N THR A 278 -14.20 -7.99 -26.83
CA THR A 278 -13.91 -8.56 -28.14
C THR A 278 -12.56 -8.05 -28.67
N THR A 279 -11.80 -8.92 -29.35
CA THR A 279 -10.65 -8.53 -30.19
C THR A 279 -11.11 -8.41 -31.65
N ILE A 280 -10.76 -7.30 -32.30
CA ILE A 280 -11.10 -6.96 -33.68
C ILE A 280 -9.82 -6.81 -34.49
N THR A 281 -9.60 -7.65 -35.50
CA THR A 281 -8.47 -7.49 -36.41
C THR A 281 -8.73 -6.35 -37.39
N VAL A 282 -7.74 -5.49 -37.59
CA VAL A 282 -7.78 -4.36 -38.53
C VAL A 282 -6.66 -4.49 -39.56
N GLN A 283 -7.01 -4.77 -40.81
CA GLN A 283 -6.09 -4.88 -41.95
C GLN A 283 -6.37 -3.78 -42.97
N ASN A 284 -5.50 -3.61 -43.98
CA ASN A 284 -5.75 -2.70 -45.10
C ASN A 284 -5.97 -3.47 -46.41
N SER A 285 -6.93 -3.00 -47.20
CA SER A 285 -7.07 -3.35 -48.62
C SER A 285 -6.39 -2.26 -49.46
N GLY A 286 -5.09 -2.40 -49.68
CA GLY A 286 -4.29 -1.36 -50.32
C GLY A 286 -4.49 -0.01 -49.60
N ALA A 287 -4.84 1.04 -50.36
CA ALA A 287 -5.14 2.38 -49.85
C ALA A 287 -6.64 2.72 -49.85
N SER A 288 -7.52 1.78 -50.20
CA SER A 288 -8.95 2.05 -50.33
C SER A 288 -9.68 1.91 -49.01
N ASP A 289 -9.51 0.78 -48.31
CA ASP A 289 -10.36 0.40 -47.17
C ASP A 289 -9.56 -0.19 -46.00
N TYR A 290 -10.03 -0.01 -44.77
CA TYR A 290 -9.71 -0.95 -43.69
C TYR A 290 -10.62 -2.18 -43.79
N ILE A 291 -10.05 -3.35 -43.53
CA ILE A 291 -10.79 -4.63 -43.41
C ILE A 291 -10.85 -4.98 -41.94
N PHE A 292 -12.06 -5.10 -41.39
CA PHE A 292 -12.29 -5.49 -40.01
C PHE A 292 -12.78 -6.93 -39.94
N THR A 293 -12.24 -7.71 -39.00
CA THR A 293 -12.67 -9.09 -38.72
C THR A 293 -12.78 -9.33 -37.22
N ALA A 294 -13.92 -9.85 -36.77
CA ALA A 294 -14.20 -10.31 -35.41
C ALA A 294 -15.30 -11.39 -35.45
N GLU A 295 -15.66 -12.01 -34.33
CA GLU A 295 -16.80 -12.94 -34.30
C GLU A 295 -18.09 -12.23 -34.78
N GLY A 296 -18.69 -12.73 -35.86
CA GLY A 296 -19.87 -12.10 -36.50
C GLY A 296 -19.59 -10.83 -37.31
N LEU A 297 -18.32 -10.43 -37.48
CA LEU A 297 -17.90 -9.26 -38.26
C LEU A 297 -16.91 -9.64 -39.36
N GLN A 298 -17.25 -9.29 -40.59
CA GLN A 298 -16.28 -9.20 -41.69
C GLN A 298 -16.74 -8.13 -42.68
N GLY A 299 -15.91 -7.11 -42.92
CA GLY A 299 -16.28 -6.06 -43.87
C GLY A 299 -15.22 -4.98 -44.09
N ASN A 300 -15.40 -4.24 -45.18
CA ASN A 300 -14.61 -3.06 -45.51
C ASN A 300 -15.26 -1.83 -44.91
N ASP A 301 -14.48 -1.06 -44.14
CA ASP A 301 -14.90 0.16 -43.45
C ASP A 301 -16.32 0.07 -42.80
N PRO A 302 -16.62 -0.96 -41.99
CA PRO A 302 -17.92 -1.11 -41.36
C PRO A 302 -18.19 -0.02 -40.32
N THR A 303 -19.47 0.27 -40.06
CA THR A 303 -19.84 1.00 -38.84
C THR A 303 -19.69 0.07 -37.64
N LEU A 304 -18.92 0.49 -36.63
CA LEU A 304 -18.74 -0.24 -35.39
C LEU A 304 -19.74 0.22 -34.34
N THR A 305 -20.15 -0.66 -33.43
CA THR A 305 -20.92 -0.29 -32.23
C THR A 305 -20.19 -0.82 -31.00
N LEU A 306 -19.81 0.09 -30.10
CA LEU A 306 -19.09 -0.23 -28.87
C LEU A 306 -19.95 0.21 -27.68
N VAL A 307 -19.83 -0.52 -26.57
CA VAL A 307 -20.61 -0.30 -25.34
C VAL A 307 -19.76 0.46 -24.34
N ARG A 308 -20.33 1.45 -23.66
CA ARG A 308 -19.67 2.18 -22.56
C ARG A 308 -19.31 1.24 -21.42
N GLY A 309 -18.17 1.50 -20.77
CA GLY A 309 -17.64 0.63 -19.72
C GLY A 309 -17.35 -0.78 -20.24
N LYS A 310 -16.83 -0.90 -21.47
CA LYS A 310 -16.25 -2.14 -22.01
C LYS A 310 -14.90 -1.85 -22.65
N THR A 311 -14.02 -2.84 -22.64
CA THR A 311 -12.71 -2.76 -23.29
C THR A 311 -12.70 -3.55 -24.59
N TYR A 312 -12.24 -2.91 -25.67
CA TYR A 312 -12.06 -3.51 -26.98
C TYR A 312 -10.58 -3.49 -27.37
N GLU A 313 -10.12 -4.55 -28.03
CA GLU A 313 -8.78 -4.59 -28.60
C GLU A 313 -8.85 -4.58 -30.13
N PHE A 314 -8.09 -3.69 -30.75
CA PHE A 314 -7.88 -3.65 -32.19
C PHE A 314 -6.49 -4.19 -32.49
N ASP A 315 -6.41 -5.39 -33.08
CA ASP A 315 -5.16 -5.96 -33.56
C ASP A 315 -4.85 -5.42 -34.95
N VAL A 316 -4.09 -4.32 -34.99
CA VAL A 316 -3.82 -3.58 -36.23
C VAL A 316 -2.65 -4.23 -36.97
N SER A 317 -2.90 -4.67 -38.19
CA SER A 317 -1.92 -5.22 -39.13
C SER A 317 -2.00 -4.49 -40.48
N ALA A 318 -2.09 -3.17 -40.43
CA ALA A 318 -2.30 -2.26 -41.56
C ALA A 318 -1.06 -1.38 -41.82
N GLY A 319 0.09 -2.02 -42.07
CA GLY A 319 1.39 -1.34 -42.19
C GLY A 319 1.37 -0.20 -43.22
N GLY A 320 1.76 1.02 -42.80
CA GLY A 320 1.68 2.22 -43.65
C GLY A 320 0.32 2.93 -43.65
N HIS A 321 -0.68 2.40 -42.92
CA HIS A 321 -2.02 2.97 -42.79
C HIS A 321 -2.37 3.19 -41.30
N PRO A 322 -1.87 4.28 -40.67
CA PRO A 322 -2.11 4.58 -39.26
C PRO A 322 -3.59 4.68 -38.92
N PHE A 323 -4.07 3.83 -38.00
CA PHE A 323 -5.47 3.70 -37.58
C PHE A 323 -5.78 4.62 -36.39
N TRP A 324 -6.53 5.70 -36.65
CA TRP A 324 -6.88 6.70 -35.63
C TRP A 324 -8.34 6.63 -35.25
N ILE A 325 -8.64 6.71 -33.95
CA ILE A 325 -9.98 7.02 -33.44
C ILE A 325 -10.08 8.52 -33.12
N LYS A 326 -11.16 9.16 -33.57
CA LYS A 326 -11.30 10.62 -33.70
C LYS A 326 -12.70 11.10 -33.34
N THR A 327 -12.79 12.36 -32.90
CA THR A 327 -14.09 13.03 -32.64
C THR A 327 -14.72 13.61 -33.90
N ILE A 328 -13.91 13.87 -34.94
CA ILE A 328 -14.38 14.39 -36.24
C ILE A 328 -13.77 13.52 -37.35
N GLN A 329 -14.62 13.05 -38.26
CA GLN A 329 -14.22 12.28 -39.43
C GLN A 329 -13.33 13.11 -40.36
N GLY A 330 -12.17 12.56 -40.73
CA GLY A 330 -11.26 13.18 -41.69
C GLY A 330 -9.85 12.59 -41.62
N SER A 331 -9.07 12.78 -42.68
CA SER A 331 -7.66 12.37 -42.72
C SER A 331 -6.77 13.25 -41.82
N GLY A 332 -5.50 12.86 -41.67
CA GLY A 332 -4.55 13.49 -40.75
C GLY A 332 -4.76 13.09 -39.28
N SER A 333 -3.91 13.63 -38.40
CA SER A 333 -3.90 13.31 -36.96
C SER A 333 -4.70 14.29 -36.08
N PHE A 334 -5.27 15.36 -36.64
CA PHE A 334 -6.09 16.31 -35.88
C PHE A 334 -7.39 15.69 -35.39
N ASN A 335 -7.96 16.19 -34.27
CA ASN A 335 -9.22 15.69 -33.68
C ASN A 335 -9.15 14.24 -33.16
N GLN A 336 -7.97 13.78 -32.78
CA GLN A 336 -7.80 12.49 -32.10
C GLN A 336 -8.63 12.44 -30.80
N TYR A 337 -9.26 11.30 -30.56
CA TYR A 337 -9.87 10.97 -29.27
C TYR A 337 -8.93 10.01 -28.55
N ASN A 338 -8.46 10.35 -27.35
CA ASN A 338 -7.45 9.55 -26.64
C ASN A 338 -7.93 9.01 -25.30
N GLU A 339 -9.07 9.49 -24.78
CA GLU A 339 -9.57 9.04 -23.48
C GLU A 339 -9.94 7.56 -23.53
N GLY A 340 -9.32 6.77 -22.64
CA GLY A 340 -9.47 5.32 -22.60
C GLY A 340 -8.79 4.56 -23.75
N ILE A 341 -7.98 5.22 -24.60
CA ILE A 341 -7.30 4.59 -25.74
C ILE A 341 -5.79 4.49 -25.52
N THR A 342 -5.21 3.33 -25.79
CA THR A 342 -3.76 3.15 -25.90
C THR A 342 -3.34 2.94 -27.35
N ASN A 343 -2.15 3.41 -27.74
CA ASN A 343 -1.58 3.19 -29.09
C ASN A 343 -2.45 3.72 -30.25
N ASN A 344 -3.15 4.85 -30.04
CA ASN A 344 -3.92 5.52 -31.08
C ASN A 344 -3.03 5.92 -32.27
N GLY A 345 -3.47 5.66 -33.50
CA GLY A 345 -2.67 5.90 -34.69
C GLY A 345 -1.72 4.75 -35.05
N ALA A 346 -1.80 3.59 -34.39
CA ALA A 346 -1.00 2.43 -34.75
C ALA A 346 -1.24 2.02 -36.22
N SER A 347 -0.17 1.70 -36.95
CA SER A 347 -0.27 0.99 -38.23
C SER A 347 0.03 -0.51 -38.09
N ILE A 348 0.73 -0.90 -37.01
CA ILE A 348 0.99 -2.29 -36.63
C ILE A 348 0.95 -2.37 -35.10
N GLY A 349 0.33 -3.40 -34.55
CA GLY A 349 0.26 -3.68 -33.11
C GLY A 349 -1.13 -3.51 -32.51
N LYS A 350 -1.25 -3.77 -31.22
CA LYS A 350 -2.51 -3.68 -30.48
C LYS A 350 -2.81 -2.23 -30.09
N LEU A 351 -4.01 -1.77 -30.44
CA LEU A 351 -4.65 -0.56 -29.88
C LEU A 351 -5.75 -1.04 -28.95
N THR A 352 -5.78 -0.59 -27.69
CA THR A 352 -6.89 -0.88 -26.78
C THR A 352 -7.78 0.34 -26.61
N PHE A 353 -9.09 0.13 -26.48
CA PHE A 353 -10.06 1.17 -26.18
C PHE A 353 -11.02 0.69 -25.07
N THR A 354 -10.80 1.20 -23.86
CA THR A 354 -11.78 1.12 -22.77
C THR A 354 -12.71 2.31 -22.90
N VAL A 355 -13.96 2.08 -23.28
CA VAL A 355 -14.92 3.15 -23.59
C VAL A 355 -15.36 3.84 -22.29
N PRO A 356 -15.05 5.13 -22.06
CA PRO A 356 -15.49 5.83 -20.85
C PRO A 356 -17.01 5.91 -20.72
N ASN A 357 -17.52 5.97 -19.49
CA ASN A 357 -18.96 6.10 -19.20
C ASN A 357 -19.55 7.42 -19.72
N ASP A 358 -18.72 8.43 -19.97
CA ASP A 358 -19.08 9.73 -20.51
C ASP A 358 -18.65 9.91 -21.99
N ALA A 359 -18.22 8.84 -22.66
CA ALA A 359 -17.78 8.90 -24.04
C ALA A 359 -18.88 9.47 -24.97
N PRO A 360 -18.51 10.30 -25.98
CA PRO A 360 -19.47 10.79 -26.96
C PRO A 360 -20.18 9.63 -27.68
N SER A 361 -21.49 9.78 -27.95
CA SER A 361 -22.28 8.73 -28.63
C SER A 361 -21.84 8.45 -30.08
N THR A 362 -20.93 9.26 -30.63
CA THR A 362 -20.37 9.08 -31.96
C THR A 362 -18.90 9.46 -31.97
N LEU A 363 -18.07 8.51 -32.41
CA LEU A 363 -16.68 8.69 -32.78
C LEU A 363 -16.49 8.19 -34.21
N TYR A 364 -15.29 8.38 -34.75
CA TYR A 364 -14.91 7.95 -36.08
C TYR A 364 -13.58 7.23 -36.03
N TYR A 365 -13.35 6.32 -36.98
CA TYR A 365 -12.00 5.88 -37.28
C TYR A 365 -11.58 6.35 -38.67
N ASN A 366 -10.28 6.63 -38.81
CA ASN A 366 -9.70 7.19 -40.03
C ASN A 366 -8.26 6.72 -40.22
N CYS A 367 -7.88 6.47 -41.47
CA CYS A 367 -6.47 6.42 -41.83
C CYS A 367 -5.90 7.85 -41.83
N GLN A 368 -4.67 8.00 -41.33
CA GLN A 368 -3.98 9.30 -41.37
C GLN A 368 -3.77 9.82 -42.79
N TYR A 369 -3.46 8.92 -43.75
CA TYR A 369 -3.03 9.31 -45.09
C TYR A 369 -4.12 9.19 -46.14
N HIS A 370 -4.99 8.19 -46.03
CA HIS A 370 -5.93 7.82 -47.09
C HIS A 370 -7.36 8.14 -46.66
N GLY A 371 -7.97 9.14 -47.29
CA GLY A 371 -9.28 9.66 -46.89
C GLY A 371 -10.46 8.70 -47.10
N SER A 372 -10.30 7.65 -47.91
CA SER A 372 -11.32 6.63 -48.12
C SER A 372 -11.41 5.61 -46.99
N MET A 373 -10.32 5.38 -46.25
CA MET A 373 -10.25 4.39 -45.18
C MET A 373 -10.83 4.97 -43.88
N THR A 374 -12.14 4.96 -43.75
CA THR A 374 -12.84 5.60 -42.63
C THR A 374 -14.22 5.03 -42.38
N GLY A 375 -14.65 5.05 -41.13
CA GLY A 375 -16.02 4.73 -40.75
C GLY A 375 -16.43 5.33 -39.42
N LYS A 376 -17.68 5.07 -39.04
CA LYS A 376 -18.30 5.56 -37.81
C LYS A 376 -18.20 4.53 -36.70
N ILE A 377 -18.05 5.00 -35.47
CA ILE A 377 -18.18 4.21 -34.24
C ILE A 377 -19.37 4.77 -33.46
N ASN A 378 -20.41 3.97 -33.28
CA ASN A 378 -21.53 4.29 -32.40
C ASN A 378 -21.18 3.84 -30.97
N ILE A 379 -21.36 4.72 -29.99
CA ILE A 379 -21.18 4.39 -28.58
C ILE A 379 -22.55 4.30 -27.90
N VAL A 380 -22.85 3.16 -27.29
CA VAL A 380 -24.15 2.84 -26.66
C VAL A 380 -23.99 2.44 -25.19
N ASP A 381 -25.06 2.54 -24.41
CA ASP A 381 -25.04 2.17 -22.98
C ASP A 381 -25.21 0.66 -22.75
N ASN A 382 -25.96 -0.04 -23.62
CA ASN A 382 -26.20 -1.50 -23.56
C ASN A 382 -26.36 -2.08 -24.98
N ASN A 383 -26.16 -3.40 -25.15
CA ASN A 383 -26.37 -4.13 -26.41
C ASN A 383 -27.22 -5.40 -26.21
N ASP A 384 -28.53 -5.23 -26.02
CA ASP A 384 -29.47 -6.31 -25.67
C ASP A 384 -29.68 -7.37 -26.78
N ASN A 385 -29.14 -7.16 -27.99
CA ASN A 385 -29.31 -8.05 -29.14
C ASN A 385 -28.10 -8.96 -29.40
N GLY A 386 -27.04 -8.91 -28.58
CA GLY A 386 -25.85 -9.77 -28.67
C GLY A 386 -24.98 -9.63 -29.93
N ASN A 387 -25.46 -8.98 -30.99
CA ASN A 387 -24.66 -8.67 -32.17
C ASN A 387 -23.94 -7.35 -31.99
N ILE A 388 -22.60 -7.41 -31.95
CA ILE A 388 -21.74 -6.24 -31.78
C ILE A 388 -21.79 -5.34 -33.04
N ILE A 389 -22.21 -5.83 -34.22
CA ILE A 389 -22.13 -5.08 -35.49
C ILE A 389 -23.28 -5.40 -36.45
N GLN A 390 -23.94 -4.34 -36.99
CA GLN A 390 -24.87 -4.43 -38.12
C GLN A 390 -24.21 -3.87 -39.40
N SER A 391 -24.10 -4.67 -40.46
CA SER A 391 -23.85 -4.15 -41.81
C SER A 391 -25.18 -3.66 -42.40
N SER A 392 -25.32 -2.34 -42.56
CA SER A 392 -26.48 -1.78 -43.25
C SER A 392 -26.16 -1.66 -44.74
N GLY A 393 -26.51 -2.70 -45.49
CA GLY A 393 -26.31 -2.74 -46.93
C GLY A 393 -27.29 -3.67 -47.66
N SER A 394 -28.59 -3.38 -47.62
CA SER A 394 -29.55 -3.71 -48.70
C SER A 394 -30.91 -3.07 -48.46
N SER A 395 -31.39 -2.29 -49.44
CA SER A 395 -32.76 -1.79 -49.50
C SER A 395 -33.76 -2.91 -49.79
N SER A 396 -34.88 -2.96 -49.06
CA SER A 396 -36.20 -3.26 -49.63
C SER A 396 -37.32 -2.79 -48.71
N ASN A 397 -38.23 -1.99 -49.27
CA ASN A 397 -39.59 -1.78 -48.75
C ASN A 397 -40.34 -3.12 -48.64
N ASN A 398 -41.11 -3.36 -47.58
CA ASN A 398 -42.59 -3.40 -47.61
C ASN A 398 -43.23 -3.75 -46.24
N THR A 399 -44.18 -2.89 -45.83
CA THR A 399 -45.46 -3.13 -45.12
C THR A 399 -45.60 -4.21 -44.03
N GLY A 400 -45.83 -3.70 -42.81
CA GLY A 400 -46.80 -4.10 -41.76
C GLY A 400 -47.29 -5.54 -41.63
N SER A 401 -47.17 -6.09 -40.41
CA SER A 401 -48.27 -6.60 -39.57
C SER A 401 -47.75 -7.16 -38.23
N THR A 402 -48.63 -7.15 -37.24
CA THR A 402 -48.53 -7.52 -35.80
C THR A 402 -47.82 -8.84 -35.45
N PRO A 403 -47.21 -8.96 -34.25
CA PRO A 403 -46.52 -10.16 -33.80
C PRO A 403 -47.49 -11.26 -33.35
N SER A 404 -47.27 -12.48 -33.84
CA SER A 404 -47.90 -13.71 -33.35
C SER A 404 -46.86 -14.58 -32.65
N TYR A 405 -47.19 -14.93 -31.42
CA TYR A 405 -46.47 -15.75 -30.46
C TYR A 405 -46.49 -17.25 -30.85
N GLY A 406 -45.41 -18.00 -30.55
CA GLY A 406 -45.48 -19.47 -30.52
C GLY A 406 -44.15 -20.24 -30.62
N GLY A 407 -43.66 -20.71 -29.45
CA GLY A 407 -42.92 -21.97 -29.23
C GLY A 407 -41.45 -22.01 -29.69
N TYR A 408 -40.47 -22.48 -28.91
CA TYR A 408 -40.50 -23.49 -27.85
C TYR A 408 -39.35 -23.24 -26.86
N ILE A 409 -39.64 -23.48 -25.60
CA ILE A 409 -38.77 -23.38 -24.42
C ILE A 409 -38.19 -24.78 -24.16
N LEU A 410 -36.92 -24.86 -23.79
CA LEU A 410 -36.39 -25.98 -23.02
C LEU A 410 -35.75 -25.40 -21.76
N ASP A 411 -36.53 -25.40 -20.67
CA ASP A 411 -36.08 -25.06 -19.32
C ASP A 411 -35.16 -26.18 -18.81
N LEU A 412 -34.05 -25.77 -18.20
CA LEU A 412 -33.41 -26.56 -17.16
C LEU A 412 -33.20 -25.64 -15.94
N ASP A 413 -34.22 -25.63 -15.08
CA ASP A 413 -34.18 -25.04 -13.74
C ASP A 413 -33.07 -25.67 -12.90
N LEU A 414 -32.23 -24.82 -12.30
CA LEU A 414 -31.51 -25.13 -11.06
C LEU A 414 -31.95 -24.09 -10.01
N PRO A 415 -32.58 -24.50 -8.89
CA PRO A 415 -33.09 -23.56 -7.91
C PRO A 415 -31.96 -23.05 -7.00
N TYR A 416 -31.83 -21.72 -6.92
CA TYR A 416 -31.11 -21.03 -5.84
C TYR A 416 -32.14 -20.58 -4.79
N SER A 417 -32.04 -21.12 -3.57
CA SER A 417 -32.88 -20.75 -2.43
C SER A 417 -32.20 -19.63 -1.65
N PHE A 418 -32.86 -18.47 -1.55
CA PHE A 418 -32.58 -17.41 -0.58
C PHE A 418 -33.66 -17.49 0.50
N ASP A 419 -33.38 -18.11 1.64
CA ASP A 419 -34.18 -17.89 2.84
C ASP A 419 -33.62 -16.66 3.56
N GLN A 420 -34.31 -15.54 3.39
CA GLN A 420 -34.22 -14.38 4.26
C GLN A 420 -35.22 -14.58 5.41
N GLU A 421 -34.72 -14.83 6.62
CA GLU A 421 -35.55 -14.77 7.81
C GLU A 421 -35.71 -13.30 8.23
N ILE A 422 -36.96 -12.83 8.13
CA ILE A 422 -37.44 -11.53 8.57
C ILE A 422 -37.58 -11.56 10.10
N ILE A 423 -36.78 -10.78 10.82
CA ILE A 423 -37.06 -10.45 12.23
C ILE A 423 -37.88 -9.17 12.28
N PRO A 424 -39.11 -9.16 12.85
CA PRO A 424 -39.88 -7.95 13.05
C PRO A 424 -39.52 -7.23 14.37
N PRO A 425 -39.71 -5.90 14.46
CA PRO A 425 -39.44 -5.12 15.66
C PRO A 425 -40.71 -4.90 16.51
N SER A 426 -40.61 -5.15 17.82
CA SER A 426 -41.38 -4.56 18.95
C SER A 426 -40.99 -5.36 20.21
N GLY A 427 -40.74 -4.84 21.41
CA GLY A 427 -41.14 -3.60 22.06
C GLY A 427 -41.62 -3.97 23.49
N TYR A 428 -40.91 -3.47 24.51
CA TYR A 428 -41.28 -3.20 25.92
C TYR A 428 -41.88 -4.26 26.90
N ASP A 429 -41.52 -4.02 28.17
CA ASP A 429 -41.97 -4.53 29.49
C ASP A 429 -41.58 -5.99 29.84
N ILE A 430 -40.91 -6.31 30.95
CA ILE A 430 -40.88 -5.75 32.32
C ILE A 430 -39.54 -6.05 33.00
#